data_AF-A0A3B9L526-F1
#
_entry.id   AF-A0A3B9L526-F1
#
_cell.length_a   1.000
_cell.length_b   1.000
_cell.length_c   1.000
_cell.angle_alpha   90.00
_cell.angle_beta   90.00
_cell.angle_gamma   90.00
#
_symmetry.space_group_name_H-M   'P 1'
#
loop_
_entity.id
_entity.type
_entity.pdbx_description
1 polymer ?
#
loop_
_entity_poly.entity_id
_entity_poly.type
_entity_poly.pdbx_seq_one_letter_code
_entity_poly.pdbx_strand_id
1 'polypeptide(L)' 'MGALKIRLAVGAFVGDLAGVVEHLTKLQDLEKGELLIEMPLEDGRVVTMKLPSTYTIGLSAQRALKEAPGVERVEPLKAA' A
#
# COMPACT_ATOMS: atom_id res chain seq x y z
N MET A 1 -11.48 -11.91 -0.61
CA MET A 1 -11.24 -10.47 -0.34
C MET A 1 -9.97 -10.06 -1.08
N GLY A 2 -9.93 -8.89 -1.72
CA GLY A 2 -8.74 -8.44 -2.46
C GLY A 2 -7.70 -7.78 -1.53
N ALA A 3 -6.48 -7.61 -2.02
CA ALA A 3 -5.44 -6.84 -1.34
C ALA A 3 -4.65 -5.98 -2.34
N LEU A 4 -4.04 -4.89 -1.87
CA LEU A 4 -2.99 -4.19 -2.60
C LEU A 4 -1.65 -4.45 -1.95
N LYS A 5 -0.68 -4.81 -2.78
CA LYS A 5 0.71 -4.95 -2.42
C LYS A 5 1.46 -3.69 -2.86
N ILE A 6 2.04 -2.98 -1.91
CA ILE A 6 2.80 -1.74 -2.13
C ILE A 6 4.26 -2.05 -1.84
N ARG A 7 5.13 -1.90 -2.83
CA ARG A 7 6.57 -2.02 -2.67
C ARG A 7 7.19 -0.63 -2.60
N LEU A 8 7.98 -0.40 -1.56
CA LEU A 8 8.74 0.82 -1.40
C LEU A 8 10.12 0.70 -2.02
N ALA A 9 10.67 1.84 -2.42
CA ALA A 9 12.07 1.95 -2.80
C ALA A 9 12.97 1.68 -1.58
N VAL A 10 14.22 1.26 -1.83
CA VAL A 10 15.22 1.07 -0.78
C VAL A 10 15.46 2.39 -0.05
N GLY A 11 15.34 2.38 1.28
CA GLY A 11 15.51 3.57 2.12
C GLY A 11 14.33 4.55 2.11
N ALA A 12 13.19 4.19 1.50
CA ALA A 12 11.99 5.01 1.52
C ALA A 12 11.44 5.18 2.96
N PHE A 13 10.98 6.40 3.27
CA PHE A 13 10.39 6.70 4.57
C PHE A 13 8.91 6.29 4.61
N VAL A 14 8.56 5.38 5.52
CA VAL A 14 7.20 4.85 5.67
C VAL A 14 6.19 5.92 6.07
N GLY A 15 6.64 6.98 6.76
CA GLY A 15 5.75 8.08 7.15
C GLY A 15 5.08 8.79 5.97
N ASP A 16 5.70 8.78 4.79
CA ASP A 16 5.13 9.39 3.58
C ASP A 16 3.87 8.63 3.09
N LEU A 17 3.73 7.35 3.44
CA LEU A 17 2.53 6.57 3.18
C LEU A 17 1.41 6.86 4.16
N ALA A 18 1.72 7.31 5.39
CA ALA A 18 0.73 7.43 6.45
C ALA A 18 -0.40 8.39 6.06
N GLY A 19 -0.07 9.52 5.42
CA GLY A 19 -1.06 10.48 4.93
C GLY A 19 -1.94 9.90 3.81
N VAL A 20 -1.35 9.11 2.91
CA VAL A 20 -2.11 8.45 1.84
C VAL A 20 -3.04 7.40 2.44
N VAL A 21 -2.55 6.57 3.36
CA VAL A 21 -3.34 5.54 4.06
C VAL A 21 -4.51 6.16 4.84
N GLU A 22 -4.29 7.29 5.53
CA GLU A 22 -5.35 8.03 6.22
C GLU A 22 -6.40 8.57 5.25
N HIS A 23 -5.99 9.02 4.06
CA HIS A 23 -6.95 9.42 3.04
C HIS A 23 -7.78 8.22 2.54
N LEU A 24 -7.16 7.05 2.35
CA LEU A 24 -7.85 5.84 1.90
C LEU A 24 -8.88 5.29 2.89
N THR A 25 -8.73 5.52 4.20
CA THR A 25 -9.74 5.12 5.19
C THR A 25 -11.03 5.95 5.07
N LYS A 26 -10.91 7.22 4.65
CA LYS A 26 -12.03 8.16 4.54
C LYS A 26 -12.82 8.01 3.24
N LEU A 27 -12.25 7.35 2.23
CA LEU A 27 -12.93 7.11 0.95
C LEU A 27 -14.07 6.09 1.12
N GLN A 28 -15.28 6.48 0.72
CA GLN A 28 -16.41 5.56 0.57
C GLN A 28 -16.35 4.94 -0.82
N ASP A 29 -15.68 3.81 -0.91
CA ASP A 29 -15.55 3.03 -2.14
C ASP A 29 -16.10 1.61 -1.90
N LEU A 30 -16.63 1.00 -2.95
CA LEU A 30 -17.24 -0.33 -2.90
C LEU A 30 -16.19 -1.43 -2.71
N GLU A 31 -14.98 -1.21 -3.22
CA GLU A 31 -13.88 -2.17 -3.13
C GLU A 31 -13.00 -1.91 -1.91
N LYS A 32 -13.19 -2.75 -0.88
CA LYS A 32 -12.39 -2.76 0.35
C LYS A 32 -11.51 -4.01 0.44
N GLY A 33 -10.31 -3.85 0.97
CA GLY A 33 -9.35 -4.94 1.08
C GLY A 33 -8.15 -4.63 1.95
N GLU A 34 -7.19 -5.54 1.96
CA GLU A 34 -5.98 -5.44 2.80
C GLU A 34 -4.89 -4.65 2.10
N LEU A 35 -4.01 -4.00 2.87
CA LEU A 35 -2.79 -3.37 2.35
C LEU A 35 -1.57 -4.11 2.89
N LEU A 36 -0.70 -4.55 1.99
CA LEU A 36 0.57 -5.22 2.28
C LEU A 36 1.71 -4.30 1.83
N ILE A 37 2.56 -3.87 2.75
CA ILE A 37 3.69 -2.99 2.47
C ILE A 37 4.96 -3.82 2.47
N GLU A 38 5.63 -3.92 1.33
CA GLU A 38 6.97 -4.46 1.17
C GLU A 38 8.01 -3.35 1.28
N MET A 39 8.91 -3.52 2.24
CA MET A 39 9.97 -2.58 2.54
C MET A 39 11.31 -3.30 2.38
N PRO A 40 12.04 -3.07 1.28
CA PRO A 40 13.41 -3.53 1.17
C PRO A 40 14.30 -2.74 2.13
N LEU A 41 15.02 -3.46 2.98
CA LEU A 41 16.02 -2.95 3.90
C LEU A 41 17.37 -2.80 3.18
N GLU A 42 18.25 -1.96 3.71
CA GLU A 42 19.58 -1.70 3.14
C GLU A 42 20.46 -2.97 3.07
N ASP A 43 20.21 -3.95 3.94
CA ASP A 43 20.92 -5.23 3.97
C ASP A 43 20.38 -6.28 2.98
N GLY A 44 19.46 -5.88 2.10
CA GLY A 44 18.88 -6.73 1.06
C GLY A 44 17.73 -7.62 1.54
N ARG A 45 17.37 -7.60 2.83
CA ARG A 45 16.14 -8.25 3.32
C ARG A 45 14.91 -7.46 2.91
N VAL A 46 13.77 -8.14 2.79
CA VAL A 46 12.47 -7.50 2.54
C VAL A 46 11.56 -7.82 3.70
N VAL A 47 10.98 -6.79 4.31
CA VAL A 47 9.95 -6.91 5.34
C VAL A 47 8.60 -6.64 4.71
N THR A 48 7.64 -7.55 4.94
CA THR A 48 6.25 -7.36 4.52
C THR A 48 5.38 -7.08 5.74
N MET A 49 4.76 -5.91 5.79
CA MET A 49 3.83 -5.51 6.83
C MET A 49 2.39 -5.51 6.31
N LYS A 50 1.49 -6.18 7.03
CA LYS A 50 0.05 -6.06 6.81
C LYS A 50 -0.50 -4.95 7.68
N LEU A 51 -1.24 -4.02 7.09
CA LEU A 51 -1.94 -3.00 7.86
C LEU A 51 -3.17 -3.60 8.59
N PRO A 52 -3.52 -3.09 9.78
CA PRO A 52 -4.45 -3.77 10.69
C PRO A 52 -5.92 -3.68 10.26
N SER A 53 -6.27 -2.80 9.31
CA SER A 53 -7.64 -2.54 8.90
C SER A 53 -7.87 -2.85 7.43
N THR A 54 -9.12 -2.73 6.98
CA THR A 54 -9.46 -2.74 5.57
C THR A 54 -9.49 -1.32 5.01
N TYR A 55 -9.00 -1.17 3.79
CA TYR A 55 -8.84 0.11 3.12
C TYR A 55 -9.49 0.05 1.74
N THR A 56 -9.74 1.22 1.15
CA THR A 56 -10.11 1.27 -0.27
C THR A 56 -8.98 0.72 -1.13
N ILE A 57 -9.29 -0.23 -2.02
CA ILE A 57 -8.31 -0.89 -2.90
C ILE A 57 -8.61 -0.71 -4.40
N GLY A 58 -9.65 0.07 -4.72
CA GLY A 58 -10.06 0.37 -6.09
C GLY A 58 -9.04 1.19 -6.88
N LEU A 59 -9.40 1.53 -8.12
CA LEU A 59 -8.50 2.24 -9.05
C LEU A 59 -8.00 3.58 -8.50
N SER A 60 -8.85 4.31 -7.76
CA SER A 60 -8.53 5.57 -7.10
C SER A 60 -7.40 5.39 -6.08
N ALA A 61 -7.50 4.37 -5.23
CA ALA A 61 -6.48 4.03 -4.25
C ALA A 61 -5.16 3.62 -4.89
N GLN A 62 -5.22 2.80 -5.95
CA GLN A 62 -4.02 2.38 -6.67
C GLN A 62 -3.28 3.57 -7.28
N ARG A 63 -3.99 4.57 -7.81
CA ARG A 63 -3.38 5.80 -8.34
C ARG A 63 -2.75 6.62 -7.23
N ALA A 64 -3.49 6.88 -6.15
CA ALA A 64 -2.99 7.65 -5.00
C ALA A 64 -1.73 7.03 -4.38
N LEU A 65 -1.69 5.69 -4.26
CA LEU A 65 -0.52 4.98 -3.74
C LEU A 65 0.67 5.02 -4.71
N LYS A 66 0.45 4.98 -6.03
CA LYS A 66 1.53 5.10 -7.02
C LYS A 66 2.16 6.49 -7.07
N GLU A 67 1.39 7.52 -6.72
CA GLU A 67 1.87 8.91 -6.66
C GLU A 67 2.56 9.23 -5.33
N ALA A 68 2.48 8.33 -4.34
CA ALA A 68 3.08 8.53 -3.04
C ALA A 68 4.62 8.48 -3.11
N PRO A 69 5.34 9.42 -2.45
CA PRO A 69 6.79 9.40 -2.38
C PRO A 69 7.32 8.07 -1.84
N GLY A 70 8.38 7.57 -2.46
CA GLY A 70 9.04 6.32 -2.03
C GLY A 70 8.30 5.04 -2.43
N VAL A 71 7.16 5.11 -3.12
CA VAL A 71 6.51 3.92 -3.70
C VAL A 71 7.15 3.59 -5.04
N GLU A 72 7.66 2.36 -5.15
CA GLU A 72 8.24 1.83 -6.39
C GLU A 72 7.19 1.09 -7.21
N ARG A 73 6.28 0.35 -6.54
CA ARG A 73 5.29 -0.48 -7.22
C ARG A 73 4.02 -0.64 -6.40
N VAL A 74 2.87 -0.72 -7.08
CA VAL A 74 1.58 -1.09 -6.49
C VAL A 74 0.94 -2.17 -7.37
N GLU A 75 0.62 -3.30 -6.75
CA GLU A 75 0.07 -4.48 -7.43
C GLU A 75 -1.22 -4.96 -6.75
N PRO A 76 -2.33 -5.12 -7.49
CA PRO A 76 -3.52 -5.76 -6.96
C PRO A 76 -3.31 -7.27 -6.85
N LEU A 77 -3.55 -7.80 -5.66
CA LEU A 77 -3.63 -9.22 -5.38
C LEU A 77 -5.11 -9.62 -5.39
N LYS A 78 -5.50 -10.42 -6.38
CA LYS A 78 -6.79 -11.11 -6.34
C LYS A 78 -6.66 -12.31 -5.41
N ALA A 79 -7.61 -12.49 -4.50
CA ALA A 79 -7.80 -13.79 -3.86
C ALA A 79 -8.15 -14.80 -4.96
N ALA A 80 -7.42 -15.91 -5.00
CA ALA A 80 -7.72 -17.07 -5.83
C ALA A 80 -9.05 -17.72 -5.42
#